data_AF-A0A7V8ET17-F1
#
_entry.id   AF-A0A7V8ET17-F1
#
_cell.length_a   1.000
_cell.length_b   1.000
_cell.length_c   1.000
_cell.angle_alpha   90.00
_cell.angle_beta   90.00
_cell.angle_gamma   90.00
#
_symmetry.space_group_name_H-M   'P 1'
#
loop_
_entity.id
_entity.type
_entity.pdbx_description
1 polymer ?
#
loop_
_entity_poly.entity_id
_entity_poly.type
_entity_poly.pdbx_seq_one_letter_code
_entity_poly.pdbx_strand_id
1 'polypeptide(L)'
;MAALLLNVLNAAQYLSEAAALEGLGQKRINDTVSASLYAAAALTGVIDDVVRVGLKRDRFHFFGSTSSTLTLFGGVIGWLSAGAAYQEFRSLQIQLERVQTHIDPWLDMRQAVVGGQVAAFGAQVLLGASYTLRALAGVLEVEVAILRYSTLMGPLNFLIAALGMLYLVSWLLEQKPLQNFLEHCCWSKGRAGNLAPIPPQAQQEELNRLYAILYTPRVSMRSHAATVPAVNSPSGMSFVSAIDALSIDLPGAEPQSVYLELSMIGDPVDSQASRHLIKNSPPHARYQPPRPWRDLTPHWLPGSACSWIPAKEGQGLRLSGPFNTVPNLLSSPPSTVSLRLRYRTPLLALLGARNFIGGERGVAFTLKDGVGVIALYDDPTPELDRVPSYPLANQQSGVTYLQPKDDT
;
A
#
# COMPACT_ATOMS: atom_id res chain seq x y z
N MET A 1 -3.10 -0.67 -26.08
CA MET A 1 -4.22 -1.22 -25.28
C MET A 1 -3.74 -2.02 -24.06
N ALA A 2 -2.86 -3.02 -24.19
CA ALA A 2 -2.37 -3.80 -23.04
C ALA A 2 -1.72 -2.95 -21.93
N ALA A 3 -0.86 -1.99 -22.30
CA ALA A 3 -0.25 -1.06 -21.34
C ALA A 3 -1.29 -0.18 -20.61
N LEU A 4 -2.40 0.18 -21.26
CA LEU A 4 -3.48 0.93 -20.61
C LEU A 4 -4.18 0.08 -19.56
N LEU A 5 -4.55 -1.16 -19.91
CA LEU A 5 -5.20 -2.09 -18.99
C LEU A 5 -4.34 -2.32 -17.74
N LEU A 6 -3.04 -2.58 -17.94
CA LEU A 6 -2.10 -2.80 -16.83
C LEU A 6 -2.03 -1.57 -15.92
N ASN A 7 -1.85 -0.36 -16.47
CA ASN A 7 -1.72 0.85 -15.67
C ASN A 7 -3.04 1.24 -14.98
N VAL A 8 -4.19 1.04 -15.62
CA VAL A 8 -5.51 1.31 -15.01
C VAL A 8 -5.80 0.33 -13.89
N LEU A 9 -5.48 -0.95 -14.05
CA LEU A 9 -5.63 -1.95 -12.98
C LEU A 9 -4.72 -1.61 -11.79
N ASN A 10 -3.47 -1.25 -12.07
CA ASN A 10 -2.52 -0.85 -11.03
C ASN A 10 -2.99 0.41 -10.28
N ALA A 11 -3.40 1.46 -11.01
CA ALA A 11 -3.95 2.67 -10.41
C ALA A 11 -5.23 2.41 -9.61
N ALA A 12 -6.12 1.54 -10.10
CA ALA A 12 -7.33 1.16 -9.39
C ALA A 12 -7.01 0.42 -8.08
N GLN A 13 -6.00 -0.45 -8.07
CA GLN A 13 -5.53 -1.10 -6.86
C GLN A 13 -5.03 -0.08 -5.83
N TYR A 14 -4.09 0.80 -6.20
CA TYR A 14 -3.58 1.84 -5.28
C TYR A 14 -4.68 2.78 -4.78
N LEU A 15 -5.64 3.16 -5.63
CA LEU A 15 -6.79 3.98 -5.22
C LEU A 15 -7.72 3.22 -4.26
N SER A 16 -7.91 1.92 -4.47
CA SER A 16 -8.72 1.08 -3.58
C SER A 16 -8.08 0.90 -2.21
N GLU A 17 -6.76 0.73 -2.16
CA GLU A 17 -5.96 0.74 -0.93
C GLU A 17 -6.04 2.10 -0.25
N ALA A 18 -5.86 3.18 -1.01
CA ALA A 18 -5.92 4.54 -0.48
C ALA A 18 -7.28 4.86 0.16
N ALA A 19 -8.37 4.39 -0.46
CA ALA A 19 -9.72 4.52 0.07
C ALA A 19 -10.05 3.56 1.23
N ALA A 20 -9.17 2.61 1.55
CA ALA A 20 -9.30 1.75 2.71
C ALA A 20 -8.67 2.39 3.97
N LEU A 21 -7.68 3.25 3.78
CA LEU A 21 -6.88 3.81 4.85
C LEU A 21 -7.54 5.04 5.50
N GLU A 22 -7.37 5.18 6.81
CA GLU A 22 -7.81 6.37 7.56
C GLU A 22 -7.05 7.64 7.12
N GLY A 23 -5.78 7.47 6.72
CA GLY A 23 -4.96 8.50 6.14
C GLY A 23 -3.76 7.90 5.42
N LEU A 24 -3.18 8.66 4.49
CA LEU A 24 -2.09 8.22 3.65
C LEU A 24 -0.77 8.83 4.09
N GLY A 25 0.23 7.99 4.34
CA GLY A 25 1.61 8.45 4.48
C GLY A 25 2.16 8.97 3.15
N GLN A 26 3.18 9.84 3.21
CA GLN A 26 3.75 10.48 2.03
C GLN A 26 4.21 9.49 0.95
N LYS A 27 4.75 8.34 1.35
CA LYS A 27 5.14 7.25 0.44
C LYS A 27 3.94 6.77 -0.39
N ARG A 28 2.84 6.38 0.27
CA ARG A 28 1.63 5.89 -0.40
C ARG A 28 0.94 6.95 -1.26
N ILE A 29 0.98 8.23 -0.84
CA ILE A 29 0.50 9.35 -1.66
C ILE A 29 1.30 9.37 -2.97
N ASN A 30 2.63 9.33 -2.88
CA ASN A 30 3.49 9.35 -4.06
C ASN A 30 3.25 8.13 -4.97
N ASP A 31 3.11 6.93 -4.41
CA ASP A 31 2.81 5.70 -5.18
C ASP A 31 1.47 5.80 -5.92
N THR A 32 0.43 6.29 -5.24
CA THR A 32 -0.92 6.45 -5.81
C THR A 32 -0.95 7.50 -6.93
N VAL A 33 -0.29 8.64 -6.71
CA VAL A 33 -0.18 9.70 -7.72
C VAL A 33 0.64 9.21 -8.91
N SER A 34 1.75 8.50 -8.68
CA SER A 34 2.56 7.92 -9.75
C SER A 34 1.74 6.97 -10.63
N ALA A 35 1.06 5.99 -10.02
CA ALA A 35 0.25 5.02 -10.74
C ALA A 35 -0.88 5.68 -11.55
N SER A 36 -1.58 6.67 -10.96
CA SER A 36 -2.64 7.40 -11.68
C SER A 36 -2.11 8.22 -12.86
N LEU A 37 -0.93 8.85 -12.73
CA LEU A 37 -0.30 9.61 -13.81
C LEU A 37 0.20 8.70 -14.94
N TYR A 38 0.75 7.52 -14.64
CA TYR A 38 1.08 6.53 -15.67
C TYR A 38 -0.17 6.00 -16.39
N ALA A 39 -1.28 5.78 -15.67
CA ALA A 39 -2.56 5.40 -16.29
C ALA A 39 -3.10 6.50 -17.20
N ALA A 40 -3.02 7.77 -16.78
CA ALA A 40 -3.39 8.92 -17.59
C ALA A 40 -2.50 9.03 -18.85
N ALA A 41 -1.19 8.86 -18.72
CA ALA A 41 -0.25 8.87 -19.86
C ALA A 41 -0.58 7.78 -20.87
N ALA A 42 -0.86 6.55 -20.39
CA ALA A 42 -1.27 5.44 -21.24
C ALA A 42 -2.60 5.71 -21.95
N LEU A 43 -3.56 6.35 -21.27
CA LEU A 43 -4.84 6.73 -21.86
C LEU A 43 -4.65 7.79 -22.96
N THR A 44 -3.83 8.81 -22.69
CA THR A 44 -3.47 9.82 -23.69
C THR A 44 -2.81 9.19 -24.92
N GLY A 45 -1.95 8.19 -24.75
CA GLY A 45 -1.36 7.44 -25.86
C GLY A 45 -2.39 6.70 -26.71
N VAL A 46 -3.42 6.11 -26.10
CA VAL A 46 -4.52 5.47 -26.85
C VAL A 46 -5.37 6.50 -27.59
N ILE A 47 -5.66 7.64 -26.97
CA ILE A 47 -6.41 8.74 -27.62
C ILE A 47 -5.63 9.27 -28.83
N ASP A 48 -4.32 9.47 -28.67
CA ASP A 48 -3.44 9.91 -29.75
C ASP A 48 -3.46 8.93 -30.94
N ASP A 49 -3.38 7.62 -30.69
CA ASP A 49 -3.47 6.60 -31.73
C ASP A 49 -4.82 6.63 -32.47
N VAL A 50 -5.94 6.74 -31.73
CA VAL A 50 -7.29 6.87 -32.32
C VAL A 50 -7.41 8.12 -33.18
N VAL A 51 -6.86 9.26 -32.75
CA VAL A 51 -6.93 10.53 -33.49
C VAL A 51 -6.06 10.48 -34.74
N ARG A 52 -4.80 10.04 -34.62
CA ARG A 52 -3.85 10.05 -35.75
C ARG A 52 -4.11 8.93 -36.74
N VAL A 53 -4.34 7.71 -36.28
CA VAL A 53 -4.51 6.54 -37.15
C VAL A 53 -5.98 6.34 -37.52
N GLY A 54 -6.89 6.43 -36.54
CA GLY A 54 -8.31 6.20 -36.76
C GLY A 54 -8.99 7.35 -37.52
N LEU A 55 -8.84 8.59 -37.03
CA LEU A 55 -9.47 9.78 -37.62
C LEU A 55 -8.60 10.46 -38.68
N LYS A 56 -7.38 9.97 -38.93
CA LYS A 56 -6.40 10.54 -39.87
C LYS A 56 -6.14 12.04 -39.67
N ARG A 57 -6.15 12.48 -38.41
CA ARG A 57 -6.00 13.89 -38.04
C ARG A 57 -4.60 14.17 -37.52
N ASP A 58 -3.76 14.67 -38.40
CA ASP A 58 -2.35 15.02 -38.14
C ASP A 58 -2.16 16.44 -37.59
N ARG A 59 -3.20 17.28 -37.70
CA ARG A 59 -3.17 18.70 -37.34
C ARG A 59 -4.37 19.14 -36.48
N PHE A 60 -4.08 20.04 -35.55
CA PHE A 60 -5.10 20.80 -34.82
C PHE A 60 -4.93 22.30 -35.05
N HIS A 61 -6.06 22.99 -35.17
CA HIS A 61 -6.09 24.44 -35.27
C HIS A 61 -6.46 25.02 -33.90
N PHE A 62 -5.57 25.84 -33.35
CA PHE A 62 -5.78 26.58 -32.11
C PHE A 62 -5.62 28.06 -32.40
N PHE A 63 -6.67 28.85 -32.12
CA PHE A 63 -6.64 30.33 -32.27
C PHE A 63 -6.10 30.82 -33.62
N GLY A 64 -6.51 30.16 -34.73
CA GLY A 64 -6.08 30.51 -36.09
C GLY A 64 -4.71 29.95 -36.51
N SER A 65 -3.98 29.28 -35.62
CA SER A 65 -2.67 28.68 -35.88
C SER A 65 -2.71 27.16 -35.88
N THR A 66 -1.84 26.50 -36.64
CA THR A 66 -1.85 25.04 -36.83
C THR A 66 -0.73 24.39 -36.03
N SER A 67 -1.04 23.31 -35.31
CA SER A 67 -0.07 22.51 -34.56
C SER A 67 -0.13 21.04 -34.96
N SER A 68 1.01 20.34 -34.83
CA SER A 68 1.07 18.90 -35.04
C SER A 68 0.41 18.15 -33.88
N THR A 69 -0.50 17.24 -34.21
CA THR A 69 -1.10 16.30 -33.26
C THR A 69 -0.02 15.49 -32.53
N LEU A 70 1.02 15.07 -33.27
CA LEU A 70 2.08 14.19 -32.78
C LEU A 70 2.96 14.86 -31.73
N THR A 71 3.38 16.12 -31.93
CA THR A 71 4.21 16.84 -30.96
C THR A 71 3.41 17.24 -29.72
N LEU A 72 2.12 17.56 -29.90
CA LEU A 72 1.21 17.94 -28.82
C LEU A 72 0.94 16.76 -27.89
N PHE A 73 0.48 15.62 -28.42
CA PHE A 73 0.26 14.43 -27.60
C PHE A 73 1.58 13.88 -27.04
N GLY A 74 2.65 13.89 -27.83
CA GLY A 74 3.98 13.51 -27.36
C GLY A 74 4.46 14.32 -26.17
N GLY A 75 4.16 15.63 -26.14
CA GLY A 75 4.43 16.50 -24.99
C GLY A 75 3.56 16.19 -23.78
N VAL A 76 2.25 15.97 -23.97
CA VAL A 76 1.32 15.63 -22.87
C VAL A 76 1.67 14.27 -22.24
N ILE A 77 1.93 13.25 -23.06
CA ILE A 77 2.36 11.92 -22.60
C ILE A 77 3.67 12.02 -21.82
N GLY A 78 4.64 12.77 -22.36
CA GLY A 78 5.90 13.03 -21.68
C GLY A 78 5.69 13.71 -20.32
N TRP A 79 4.75 14.67 -20.23
CA TRP A 79 4.51 15.44 -19.01
C TRP A 79 3.89 14.58 -17.91
N LEU A 80 2.87 13.80 -18.27
CA LEU A 80 2.24 12.84 -17.36
C LEU A 80 3.26 11.79 -16.89
N SER A 81 4.09 11.26 -17.80
CA SER A 81 5.09 10.24 -17.48
C SER A 81 6.24 10.79 -16.63
N ALA A 82 6.69 12.02 -16.88
CA ALA A 82 7.71 12.69 -16.07
C ALA A 82 7.19 12.96 -14.65
N GLY A 83 5.95 13.43 -14.53
CA GLY A 83 5.29 13.61 -13.23
C GLY A 83 5.15 12.29 -12.47
N ALA A 84 4.77 11.21 -13.16
CA ALA A 84 4.65 9.89 -12.58
C ALA A 84 6.00 9.36 -12.04
N ALA A 85 7.05 9.43 -12.88
CA ALA A 85 8.41 9.01 -12.52
C ALA A 85 8.96 9.83 -11.36
N TYR A 86 8.66 11.14 -11.31
CA TYR A 86 9.12 12.00 -10.23
C TYR A 86 8.50 11.62 -8.88
N GLN A 87 7.21 11.28 -8.85
CA GLN A 87 6.57 10.83 -7.62
C GLN A 87 7.11 9.48 -7.18
N GLU A 88 7.32 8.54 -8.11
CA GLU A 88 7.95 7.25 -7.78
C GLU A 88 9.37 7.45 -7.23
N PHE A 89 10.17 8.34 -7.83
CA PHE A 89 11.50 8.68 -7.33
C PHE A 89 11.45 9.16 -5.87
N ARG A 90 10.50 10.03 -5.53
CA ARG A 90 10.31 10.50 -4.15
C ARG A 90 9.85 9.38 -3.21
N SER A 91 9.00 8.47 -3.69
CA SER A 91 8.59 7.28 -2.90
C SER A 91 9.80 6.41 -2.58
N LEU A 92 10.63 6.09 -3.58
CA LEU A 92 11.85 5.30 -3.40
C LEU A 92 12.87 6.01 -2.49
N GLN A 93 13.01 7.33 -2.62
CA GLN A 93 13.86 8.13 -1.74
C GLN A 93 13.43 7.98 -0.27
N ILE A 94 12.12 8.10 0.02
CA ILE A 94 11.59 7.93 1.38
C ILE A 94 11.86 6.49 1.89
N GLN A 95 11.80 5.49 1.01
CA GLN A 95 12.12 4.11 1.38
C GLN A 95 13.59 3.96 1.75
N LEU A 96 14.50 4.54 0.97
CA LEU A 96 15.94 4.50 1.21
C LEU A 96 16.34 5.25 2.48
N GLU A 97 15.76 6.43 2.72
CA GLU A 97 16.00 7.22 3.94
C GLU A 97 15.59 6.48 5.22
N ARG A 98 14.61 5.56 5.13
CA ARG A 98 14.18 4.72 6.26
C ARG A 98 15.06 3.50 6.49
N VAL A 99 15.86 3.09 5.50
CA VAL A 99 16.76 1.95 5.64
C VAL A 99 18.04 2.44 6.33
N GLN A 100 18.11 2.25 7.66
CA GLN A 100 19.14 2.87 8.49
C GLN A 100 20.57 2.35 8.28
N THR A 101 20.77 1.08 7.89
CA THR A 101 22.14 0.52 7.89
C THR A 101 22.56 -0.29 6.67
N HIS A 102 21.64 -0.81 5.85
CA HIS A 102 22.03 -1.61 4.66
C HIS A 102 20.97 -1.49 3.57
N ILE A 103 21.28 -0.64 2.59
CA ILE A 103 20.46 -0.42 1.39
C ILE A 103 20.57 -1.64 0.47
N ASP A 104 19.43 -2.16 0.02
CA ASP A 104 19.41 -3.16 -1.03
C ASP A 104 19.97 -2.53 -2.33
N PRO A 105 21.05 -3.09 -2.92
CA PRO A 105 21.63 -2.54 -4.14
C PRO A 105 20.65 -2.46 -5.30
N TRP A 106 19.64 -3.34 -5.36
CA TRP A 106 18.60 -3.30 -6.39
C TRP A 106 17.59 -2.18 -6.16
N LEU A 107 17.29 -1.86 -4.89
CA LEU A 107 16.43 -0.72 -4.54
C LEU A 107 17.10 0.61 -4.89
N ASP A 108 18.40 0.74 -4.60
CA ASP A 108 19.21 1.90 -4.99
C ASP A 108 19.30 2.04 -6.51
N MET A 109 19.59 0.94 -7.21
CA MET A 109 19.58 0.90 -8.67
C MET A 109 18.22 1.30 -9.24
N ARG A 110 17.11 0.84 -8.64
CA ARG A 110 15.76 1.23 -9.05
C ARG A 110 15.54 2.73 -8.89
N GLN A 111 15.99 3.33 -7.79
CA GLN A 111 15.91 4.79 -7.62
C GLN A 111 16.70 5.53 -8.71
N ALA A 112 17.92 5.08 -9.02
CA ALA A 112 18.74 5.67 -10.07
C ALA A 112 18.09 5.54 -11.46
N VAL A 113 17.52 4.37 -11.78
CA VAL A 113 16.79 4.13 -13.04
C VAL A 113 15.58 5.04 -13.16
N VAL A 114 14.76 5.18 -12.10
CA VAL A 114 13.61 6.09 -12.09
C VAL A 114 14.07 7.55 -12.22
N GLY A 115 15.19 7.94 -11.61
CA GLY A 115 15.81 9.26 -11.84
C GLY A 115 16.19 9.48 -13.31
N GLY A 116 16.72 8.46 -13.98
CA GLY A 116 16.95 8.45 -15.42
C GLY A 116 15.66 8.60 -16.23
N GLN A 117 14.57 7.95 -15.81
CA GLN A 117 13.26 8.09 -16.45
C GLN A 117 12.69 9.50 -16.32
N VAL A 118 12.85 10.15 -15.15
CA VAL A 118 12.49 11.57 -14.96
C VAL A 118 13.21 12.45 -15.97
N ALA A 119 14.52 12.26 -16.15
CA ALA A 119 15.29 13.02 -17.13
C ALA A 119 14.86 12.74 -18.57
N ALA A 120 14.65 11.46 -18.92
CA ALA A 120 14.26 11.06 -20.27
C ALA A 120 12.85 11.57 -20.65
N PHE A 121 11.86 11.40 -19.77
CA PHE A 121 10.52 11.95 -19.97
C PHE A 121 10.53 13.49 -19.93
N GLY A 122 11.37 14.11 -19.09
CA GLY A 122 11.57 15.56 -19.08
C GLY A 122 12.09 16.08 -20.42
N ALA A 123 13.03 15.37 -21.05
CA ALA A 123 13.49 15.70 -22.40
C ALA A 123 12.35 15.56 -23.43
N GLN A 124 11.52 14.53 -23.33
CA GLN A 124 10.34 14.35 -24.20
C GLN A 124 9.35 15.52 -24.07
N VAL A 125 9.12 16.01 -22.85
CA VAL A 125 8.29 17.21 -22.59
C VAL A 125 8.87 18.43 -23.29
N LEU A 126 10.15 18.70 -23.07
CA LEU A 126 10.81 19.88 -23.65
C LEU A 126 10.78 19.85 -25.17
N LEU A 127 11.02 18.69 -25.78
CA LEU A 127 10.91 18.52 -27.23
C LEU A 127 9.46 18.72 -27.71
N GLY A 128 8.48 18.05 -27.10
CA GLY A 128 7.08 18.16 -27.48
C GLY A 128 6.54 19.59 -27.35
N ALA A 129 6.80 20.24 -26.21
CA ALA A 129 6.38 21.61 -25.94
C ALA A 129 7.07 22.63 -26.86
N SER A 130 8.39 22.53 -27.03
CA SER A 130 9.14 23.50 -27.85
C SER A 130 8.74 23.46 -29.33
N TYR A 131 8.58 22.27 -29.92
CA TYR A 131 8.15 22.16 -31.31
C TYR A 131 6.67 22.53 -31.49
N THR A 132 5.81 22.20 -30.52
CA THR A 132 4.40 22.61 -30.54
C THR A 132 4.26 24.14 -30.46
N LEU A 133 4.97 24.79 -29.53
CA LEU A 133 4.94 26.25 -29.38
C LEU A 133 5.50 26.96 -30.61
N ARG A 134 6.59 26.46 -31.20
CA ARG A 134 7.18 27.05 -32.41
C ARG A 134 6.28 26.91 -33.64
N ALA A 135 5.55 25.79 -33.76
CA ALA A 135 4.55 25.62 -34.80
C ALA A 135 3.35 26.56 -34.62
N LEU A 136 2.85 26.70 -33.38
CA LEU A 136 1.77 27.63 -33.05
C LEU A 136 2.15 29.10 -33.25
N ALA A 137 3.40 29.47 -32.98
CA ALA A 137 3.91 30.82 -33.21
C ALA A 137 4.17 31.14 -34.70
N GLY A 138 3.95 30.18 -35.60
CA GLY A 138 4.24 30.33 -37.04
C GLY A 138 5.72 30.43 -37.38
N VAL A 139 6.61 30.11 -36.43
CA VAL A 139 8.08 30.18 -36.59
C VAL A 139 8.63 28.95 -37.34
N LEU A 140 7.90 27.83 -37.28
CA LEU A 140 8.27 26.57 -37.93
C LEU A 140 7.05 25.98 -38.63
N GLU A 141 7.26 25.47 -39.85
CA GLU A 141 6.26 24.64 -40.53
C GLU A 141 5.99 23.35 -39.74
N VAL A 142 4.74 22.89 -39.82
CA VAL A 142 4.27 21.71 -39.08
C VAL A 142 5.02 20.46 -39.53
N GLU A 143 5.31 20.32 -40.83
CA GLU A 143 6.08 19.21 -41.38
C GLU A 143 7.52 19.18 -40.83
N VAL A 144 8.18 20.34 -40.73
CA VAL A 144 9.55 20.44 -40.19
C VAL A 144 9.56 20.16 -38.69
N ALA A 145 8.54 20.60 -37.96
CA ALA A 145 8.37 20.28 -36.54
C ALA A 145 8.22 18.77 -36.30
N ILE A 146 7.40 18.09 -37.11
CA ILE A 146 7.21 16.63 -37.05
C ILE A 146 8.52 15.90 -37.35
N LEU A 147 9.21 16.28 -38.43
CA LEU A 147 10.46 15.62 -38.84
C LEU A 147 11.55 15.74 -37.78
N ARG A 148 11.74 16.93 -37.20
CA ARG A 148 12.75 17.15 -36.17
C ARG A 148 12.40 16.45 -34.86
N TYR A 149 11.12 16.50 -34.47
CA TYR A 149 10.66 15.80 -33.28
C TYR A 149 10.83 14.28 -33.42
N SER A 150 10.44 13.67 -34.54
CA SER A 150 10.57 12.22 -34.75
C SER A 150 12.02 11.75 -34.74
N THR A 151 12.92 12.53 -35.35
CA THR A 151 14.35 12.23 -35.40
C THR A 151 14.97 12.20 -34.00
N LEU A 152 14.60 13.15 -33.12
CA LEU A 152 15.09 13.21 -31.74
C LEU A 152 14.40 12.22 -30.80
N MET A 153 13.11 11.93 -31.05
CA MET A 153 12.35 10.95 -30.27
C MET A 153 12.81 9.52 -30.49
N GLY A 154 13.39 9.18 -31.65
CA GLY A 154 13.90 7.83 -31.91
C GLY A 154 14.90 7.36 -30.85
N PRO A 155 16.07 8.01 -30.71
CA PRO A 155 17.04 7.69 -29.67
C PRO A 155 16.47 7.79 -28.24
N LEU A 156 15.61 8.78 -27.99
CA LEU A 156 15.00 8.98 -26.68
C LEU A 156 14.07 7.83 -26.28
N ASN A 157 13.27 7.31 -27.23
CA ASN A 157 12.41 6.16 -26.99
C ASN A 157 13.20 4.89 -26.71
N PHE A 158 14.35 4.70 -27.38
CA PHE A 158 15.27 3.61 -27.05
C PHE A 158 15.80 3.73 -25.62
N LEU A 159 16.17 4.95 -25.19
CA LEU A 159 16.61 5.20 -23.83
C LEU A 159 15.49 4.91 -22.81
N ILE A 160 14.27 5.40 -23.05
CA ILE A 160 13.10 5.14 -22.21
C ILE A 160 12.82 3.64 -22.11
N ALA A 161 12.88 2.91 -23.23
CA ALA A 161 12.69 1.46 -23.25
C ALA A 161 13.79 0.71 -22.48
N ALA A 162 15.06 1.11 -22.63
CA ALA A 162 16.17 0.54 -21.89
C ALA A 162 16.01 0.77 -20.37
N LEU A 163 15.65 1.98 -19.96
CA LEU A 163 15.35 2.30 -18.56
C LEU A 163 14.14 1.52 -18.03
N GLY A 164 13.10 1.32 -18.85
CA GLY A 164 11.95 0.48 -18.50
C GLY A 164 12.34 -1.00 -18.29
N MET A 165 13.23 -1.55 -19.13
CA MET A 165 13.75 -2.90 -18.90
C MET A 165 14.61 -2.97 -17.64
N LEU A 166 15.50 -2.00 -17.41
CA LEU A 166 16.31 -1.97 -16.19
C LEU A 166 15.46 -1.89 -14.93
N TYR A 167 14.36 -1.12 -14.98
CA TYR A 167 13.39 -1.04 -13.90
C TYR A 167 12.74 -2.40 -13.59
N LEU A 168 12.32 -3.14 -14.63
CA LEU A 168 11.74 -4.46 -14.43
C LEU A 168 12.76 -5.45 -13.87
N VAL A 169 14.00 -5.40 -14.34
CA VAL A 169 15.08 -6.25 -13.83
C VAL A 169 15.37 -5.93 -12.37
N SER A 170 15.50 -4.65 -12.00
CA SER A 170 15.76 -4.27 -10.61
C SER A 170 14.60 -4.61 -9.68
N TRP A 171 13.36 -4.46 -10.14
CA TRP A 171 12.17 -4.88 -9.38
C TRP A 171 12.11 -6.41 -9.17
N LEU A 172 12.45 -7.21 -10.18
CA LEU A 172 12.44 -8.67 -10.07
C LEU A 172 13.54 -9.22 -9.15
N LEU A 173 14.66 -8.49 -9.05
CA LEU A 173 15.82 -8.89 -8.26
C LEU A 173 15.86 -8.23 -6.88
N GLU A 174 14.90 -7.34 -6.58
CA GLU A 174 14.72 -6.71 -5.29
C GLU A 174 14.63 -7.79 -4.19
N GLN A 175 15.52 -7.69 -3.20
CA GLN A 175 15.71 -8.74 -2.21
C GLN A 175 14.66 -8.65 -1.12
N LYS A 176 14.15 -9.81 -0.69
CA LYS A 176 13.30 -9.85 0.51
C LYS A 176 14.09 -9.38 1.73
N PRO A 177 13.44 -8.79 2.75
CA PRO A 177 14.11 -8.31 3.96
C PRO A 177 15.03 -9.35 4.63
N LEU A 178 14.62 -10.62 4.61
CA LEU A 178 15.43 -11.73 5.11
C LEU A 178 16.67 -12.01 4.25
N GLN A 179 16.54 -11.99 2.92
CA GLN A 179 17.68 -12.21 2.01
C GLN A 179 18.71 -11.09 2.18
N ASN A 180 18.25 -9.84 2.17
CA ASN A 180 19.11 -8.68 2.40
C ASN A 180 19.81 -8.75 3.77
N PHE A 181 19.09 -9.18 4.82
CA PHE A 181 19.70 -9.40 6.13
C PHE A 181 20.79 -10.48 6.08
N LEU A 182 20.52 -11.65 5.48
CA LEU A 182 21.47 -12.77 5.43
C LEU A 182 22.74 -12.44 4.61
N GLU A 183 22.64 -11.56 3.62
CA GLU A 183 23.79 -11.11 2.83
C GLU A 183 24.72 -10.15 3.59
N HIS A 184 24.20 -9.45 4.61
CA HIS A 184 24.92 -8.38 5.31
C HIS A 184 25.13 -8.65 6.81
N CYS A 185 24.60 -9.74 7.35
CA CYS A 185 24.73 -10.06 8.76
C CYS A 185 26.17 -10.41 9.17
N CYS A 186 26.43 -10.45 10.47
CA CYS A 186 27.68 -10.93 11.07
C CYS A 186 28.20 -12.30 10.57
N TRP A 187 27.34 -13.16 10.04
CA TRP A 187 27.70 -14.47 9.48
C TRP A 187 27.77 -14.51 7.96
N SER A 188 27.62 -13.36 7.29
CA SER A 188 27.57 -13.32 5.84
C SER A 188 28.94 -13.45 5.20
N LYS A 189 28.94 -13.95 3.96
CA LYS A 189 30.15 -14.01 3.12
C LYS A 189 30.72 -12.62 2.84
N GLY A 190 29.88 -11.59 2.78
CA GLY A 190 30.29 -10.19 2.58
C GLY A 190 31.14 -9.67 3.75
N ARG A 191 30.82 -10.06 4.98
CA ARG A 191 31.59 -9.67 6.18
C ARG A 191 32.83 -10.52 6.41
N ALA A 192 32.87 -11.76 5.90
CA ALA A 192 34.02 -12.65 6.05
C ALA A 192 35.36 -12.04 5.58
N GLY A 193 35.32 -11.00 4.74
CA GLY A 193 36.51 -10.24 4.31
C GLY A 193 37.04 -9.18 5.30
N ASN A 194 36.27 -8.79 6.32
CA ASN A 194 36.66 -7.79 7.31
C ASN A 194 36.43 -8.32 8.75
N LEU A 195 37.53 -8.62 9.43
CA LEU A 195 37.56 -9.19 10.78
C LEU A 195 37.62 -8.13 11.90
N ALA A 196 37.42 -6.84 11.57
CA ALA A 196 37.41 -5.78 12.56
C ALA A 196 36.30 -6.02 13.61
N PRO A 197 36.55 -5.70 14.90
CA PRO A 197 35.55 -5.85 15.94
C PRO A 197 34.33 -4.99 15.64
N ILE A 198 33.16 -5.60 15.76
CA ILE A 198 31.89 -4.91 15.51
C ILE A 198 31.61 -3.99 16.70
N PRO A 199 31.31 -2.70 16.48
CA PRO A 199 30.86 -1.83 17.55
C PRO A 199 29.62 -2.43 18.22
N PRO A 200 29.50 -2.34 19.56
CA PRO A 200 28.39 -2.96 20.29
C PRO A 200 27.01 -2.44 19.85
N GLN A 201 26.92 -1.18 19.44
CA GLN A 201 25.69 -0.58 18.90
C GLN A 201 25.24 -1.24 17.59
N ALA A 202 26.17 -1.48 16.66
CA ALA A 202 25.86 -2.12 15.38
C ALA A 202 25.43 -3.59 15.57
N GLN A 203 26.00 -4.31 16.54
CA GLN A 203 25.55 -5.66 16.90
C GLN A 203 24.10 -5.66 17.40
N GLN A 204 23.74 -4.69 18.24
CA GLN A 204 22.39 -4.56 18.77
C GLN A 204 21.38 -4.22 17.68
N GLU A 205 21.75 -3.36 16.72
CA GLU A 205 20.91 -3.01 15.56
C GLU A 205 20.70 -4.20 14.62
N GLU A 206 21.77 -4.96 14.31
CA GLU A 206 21.66 -6.20 13.51
C GLU A 206 20.70 -7.20 14.17
N LEU A 207 20.86 -7.41 15.48
CA LEU A 207 20.03 -8.33 16.24
C LEU A 207 18.56 -7.86 16.30
N ASN A 208 18.32 -6.57 16.54
CA ASN A 208 16.98 -5.98 16.53
C ASN A 208 16.31 -6.14 15.16
N ARG A 209 17.06 -6.00 14.06
CA ARG A 209 16.55 -6.20 12.69
C ARG A 209 16.17 -7.66 12.43
N LEU A 210 16.98 -8.61 12.88
CA LEU A 210 16.64 -10.03 12.79
C LEU A 210 15.33 -10.32 13.54
N TYR A 211 15.17 -9.77 14.74
CA TYR A 211 13.94 -9.96 15.50
C TYR A 211 12.73 -9.30 14.85
N ALA A 212 12.87 -8.10 14.29
CA ALA A 212 11.82 -7.49 13.52
C ALA A 212 11.40 -8.42 12.37
N ILE A 213 12.33 -9.03 11.65
CA ILE A 213 12.01 -9.95 10.54
C ILE A 213 11.34 -11.23 11.03
N LEU A 214 11.82 -11.84 12.12
CA LEU A 214 11.35 -13.14 12.60
C LEU A 214 10.04 -13.07 13.38
N TYR A 215 9.86 -12.02 14.18
CA TYR A 215 8.77 -11.91 15.14
C TYR A 215 7.70 -10.89 14.73
N THR A 216 7.75 -10.35 13.50
CA THR A 216 6.67 -9.50 12.98
C THR A 216 5.33 -10.25 13.06
N PRO A 217 4.32 -9.68 13.76
CA PRO A 217 2.98 -10.24 13.79
C PRO A 217 2.40 -10.35 12.38
N ARG A 218 1.69 -11.43 12.09
CA ARG A 218 1.00 -11.60 10.81
C ARG A 218 -0.50 -11.56 11.06
N VAL A 219 -1.20 -10.80 10.24
CA VAL A 219 -2.65 -10.68 10.33
C VAL A 219 -3.25 -11.28 9.07
N SER A 220 -4.30 -12.07 9.25
CA SER A 220 -5.11 -12.60 8.17
C SER A 220 -6.59 -12.42 8.51
N MET A 221 -7.41 -12.31 7.47
CA MET A 221 -8.85 -12.15 7.63
C MET A 221 -9.60 -13.13 6.74
N ARG A 222 -10.80 -13.48 7.17
CA ARG A 222 -11.82 -14.10 6.32
C ARG A 222 -12.92 -13.08 6.10
N SER A 223 -13.25 -12.84 4.84
CA SER A 223 -14.29 -11.92 4.43
C SER A 223 -15.22 -12.58 3.43
N HIS A 224 -16.43 -12.05 3.33
CA HIS A 224 -17.33 -12.36 2.24
C HIS A 224 -17.84 -11.07 1.61
N ALA A 225 -18.02 -11.14 0.30
CA ALA A 225 -18.76 -10.15 -0.46
C ALA A 225 -20.11 -10.76 -0.82
N ALA A 226 -21.20 -10.16 -0.33
CA ALA A 226 -22.54 -10.51 -0.74
C ALA A 226 -23.11 -9.43 -1.64
N THR A 227 -23.67 -9.87 -2.77
CA THR A 227 -24.48 -9.01 -3.62
C THR A 227 -25.90 -9.01 -3.05
N VAL A 228 -26.26 -7.95 -2.35
CA VAL A 228 -27.61 -7.78 -1.81
C VAL A 228 -28.46 -6.97 -2.80
N PRO A 229 -29.75 -7.29 -2.97
CA PRO A 229 -30.65 -6.49 -3.77
C PRO A 229 -30.62 -5.04 -3.28
N ALA A 230 -30.22 -4.12 -4.14
CA ALA A 230 -30.18 -2.71 -3.85
C ALA A 230 -30.96 -1.95 -4.91
N VAL A 231 -32.05 -1.35 -4.44
CA VAL A 231 -32.99 -0.58 -5.27
C VAL A 231 -32.31 0.63 -5.95
N ASN A 232 -31.09 1.00 -5.54
CA ASN A 232 -30.34 2.17 -6.03
C ASN A 232 -29.08 1.87 -6.86
N SER A 233 -28.80 0.61 -7.16
CA SER A 233 -27.73 0.29 -8.10
C SER A 233 -28.29 0.24 -9.51
N PRO A 234 -27.58 0.71 -10.56
CA PRO A 234 -28.01 0.54 -11.95
C PRO A 234 -28.34 -0.92 -12.29
N SER A 235 -27.75 -1.88 -11.56
CA SER A 235 -27.97 -3.31 -11.66
C SER A 235 -29.02 -3.90 -10.69
N GLY A 236 -29.66 -3.07 -9.84
CA GLY A 236 -30.58 -3.54 -8.79
C GLY A 236 -29.89 -4.28 -7.63
N MET A 237 -28.57 -4.21 -7.54
CA MET A 237 -27.72 -4.97 -6.63
C MET A 237 -26.60 -4.11 -6.02
N SER A 238 -26.40 -4.14 -4.70
CA SER A 238 -25.24 -3.54 -4.03
C SER A 238 -24.30 -4.62 -3.51
N PHE A 239 -23.01 -4.36 -3.63
CA PHE A 239 -22.00 -5.16 -2.96
C PHE A 239 -21.87 -4.69 -1.51
N VAL A 240 -22.16 -5.57 -0.58
CA VAL A 240 -21.85 -5.39 0.83
C VAL A 240 -20.72 -6.35 1.15
N SER A 241 -19.58 -5.80 1.49
CA SER A 241 -18.48 -6.56 2.02
C SER A 241 -18.51 -6.57 3.54
N ALA A 242 -18.10 -7.70 4.10
CA ALA A 242 -18.03 -7.92 5.53
C ALA A 242 -16.80 -8.76 5.87
N ILE A 243 -16.17 -8.43 6.98
CA ILE A 243 -15.08 -9.22 7.56
C ILE A 243 -15.71 -10.14 8.62
N ASP A 244 -15.65 -11.44 8.38
CA ASP A 244 -16.25 -12.47 9.22
C ASP A 244 -15.37 -12.82 10.41
N ALA A 245 -14.07 -12.93 10.17
CA ALA A 245 -13.13 -13.38 11.18
C ALA A 245 -11.75 -12.77 10.99
N LEU A 246 -11.07 -12.59 12.11
CA LEU A 246 -9.70 -12.11 12.21
C LEU A 246 -8.82 -13.20 12.81
N SER A 247 -7.63 -13.37 12.26
CA SER A 247 -6.58 -14.22 12.85
C SER A 247 -5.26 -13.44 12.92
N ILE A 248 -4.68 -13.40 14.12
CA ILE A 248 -3.42 -12.73 14.44
C ILE A 248 -2.43 -13.81 14.86
N ASP A 249 -1.40 -13.99 14.06
CA ASP A 249 -0.29 -14.89 14.34
C ASP A 249 0.85 -14.11 14.98
N LEU A 250 1.33 -14.62 16.11
CA LEU A 250 2.39 -14.06 16.93
C LEU A 250 3.55 -15.07 16.96
N PRO A 251 4.49 -14.98 15.99
CA PRO A 251 5.60 -15.91 15.92
C PRO A 251 6.44 -15.85 17.20
N GLY A 252 6.83 -17.00 17.75
CA GLY A 252 7.65 -17.08 18.96
C GLY A 252 7.01 -16.55 20.25
N ALA A 253 5.70 -16.28 20.25
CA ALA A 253 4.98 -15.95 21.47
C ALA A 253 4.84 -17.17 22.39
N GLU A 254 4.98 -16.95 23.69
CA GLU A 254 4.73 -17.95 24.72
C GLU A 254 3.69 -17.40 25.71
N PRO A 255 2.67 -18.19 26.11
CA PRO A 255 1.53 -17.73 26.91
C PRO A 255 1.87 -16.97 28.19
N GLN A 256 2.93 -17.38 28.88
CA GLN A 256 3.23 -16.91 30.24
C GLN A 256 4.14 -15.68 30.27
N SER A 257 4.80 -15.37 29.16
CA SER A 257 5.95 -14.46 29.14
C SER A 257 5.81 -13.36 28.08
N VAL A 258 4.87 -13.51 27.14
CA VAL A 258 4.56 -12.53 26.11
C VAL A 258 3.91 -11.27 26.67
N TYR A 259 4.21 -10.11 26.09
CA TYR A 259 3.43 -8.89 26.27
C TYR A 259 2.76 -8.50 24.96
N LEU A 260 1.45 -8.30 25.00
CA LEU A 260 0.64 -7.92 23.84
C LEU A 260 -0.42 -6.92 24.27
N GLU A 261 -0.46 -5.78 23.59
CA GLU A 261 -1.63 -4.90 23.58
C GLU A 261 -2.27 -4.91 22.20
N LEU A 262 -3.60 -4.93 22.20
CA LEU A 262 -4.44 -4.83 21.01
C LEU A 262 -5.27 -3.55 21.10
N SER A 263 -5.28 -2.78 20.02
CA SER A 263 -6.27 -1.74 19.77
C SER A 263 -6.90 -2.01 18.41
N MET A 264 -8.22 -1.97 18.32
CA MET A 264 -8.95 -2.26 17.09
C MET A 264 -10.14 -1.33 16.93
N ILE A 265 -10.28 -0.77 15.74
CA ILE A 265 -11.40 0.07 15.34
C ILE A 265 -11.95 -0.41 14.01
N GLY A 266 -13.25 -0.31 13.81
CA GLY A 266 -13.87 -0.64 12.51
C GLY A 266 -15.20 0.04 12.34
N ASP A 267 -15.87 -0.25 11.23
CA ASP A 267 -17.06 0.45 10.76
C ASP A 267 -18.35 -0.42 10.78
N PRO A 268 -18.71 -1.03 11.93
CA PRO A 268 -19.95 -1.81 12.00
C PRO A 268 -21.18 -0.91 11.92
N VAL A 269 -22.31 -1.45 11.46
CA VAL A 269 -23.59 -0.73 11.57
C VAL A 269 -24.03 -0.67 13.03
N ASP A 270 -24.12 0.55 13.55
CA ASP A 270 -24.61 0.85 14.89
C ASP A 270 -26.15 0.92 14.90
N SER A 271 -26.74 -0.18 15.35
CA SER A 271 -28.19 -0.33 15.46
C SER A 271 -28.81 0.48 16.60
N GLN A 272 -28.02 0.86 17.62
CA GLN A 272 -28.49 1.62 18.76
C GLN A 272 -28.60 3.10 18.41
N ALA A 273 -27.53 3.70 17.90
CA ALA A 273 -27.52 5.11 17.51
C ALA A 273 -28.45 5.36 16.32
N SER A 274 -28.52 4.42 15.38
CA SER A 274 -29.34 4.55 14.18
C SER A 274 -30.77 4.02 14.39
N ARG A 275 -31.18 3.65 15.61
CA ARG A 275 -32.46 2.98 15.86
C ARG A 275 -33.66 3.78 15.38
N HIS A 276 -33.67 5.09 15.64
CA HIS A 276 -34.74 5.98 15.19
C HIS A 276 -34.78 6.08 13.67
N LEU A 277 -33.61 6.13 13.03
CA LEU A 277 -33.51 6.25 11.57
C LEU A 277 -33.89 4.94 10.89
N ILE A 278 -33.44 3.79 11.40
CA ILE A 278 -33.82 2.46 10.90
C ILE A 278 -35.33 2.22 11.03
N LYS A 279 -35.94 2.60 12.16
CA LYS A 279 -37.37 2.37 12.40
C LYS A 279 -38.29 3.32 11.64
N ASN A 280 -37.88 4.58 11.48
CA ASN A 280 -38.72 5.62 10.87
C ASN A 280 -38.43 5.83 9.38
N SER A 281 -37.51 5.05 8.81
CA SER A 281 -37.28 5.05 7.36
C SER A 281 -38.45 4.37 6.66
N PRO A 282 -39.09 5.04 5.68
CA PRO A 282 -40.10 4.39 4.84
C PRO A 282 -39.56 3.09 4.24
N PRO A 283 -40.38 2.03 4.05
CA PRO A 283 -39.95 0.76 3.45
C PRO A 283 -39.34 0.90 2.03
N HIS A 284 -39.58 2.04 1.38
CA HIS A 284 -39.05 2.37 0.05
C HIS A 284 -37.98 3.48 0.10
N ALA A 285 -37.77 4.08 1.27
CA ALA A 285 -36.70 5.04 1.50
C ALA A 285 -35.42 4.29 1.85
N ARG A 286 -34.65 4.04 0.78
CA ARG A 286 -33.20 4.23 0.55
C ARG A 286 -32.26 4.59 1.72
N TYR A 287 -32.54 4.23 2.96
CA TYR A 287 -31.70 4.60 4.10
C TYR A 287 -30.63 3.53 4.34
N GLN A 288 -29.39 3.88 4.01
CA GLN A 288 -28.22 3.12 4.45
C GLN A 288 -27.81 3.67 5.82
N PRO A 289 -27.86 2.85 6.89
CA PRO A 289 -27.45 3.33 8.20
C PRO A 289 -25.97 3.69 8.18
N PRO A 290 -25.56 4.77 8.87
CA PRO A 290 -24.18 5.17 8.94
C PRO A 290 -23.34 4.06 9.58
N ARG A 291 -22.11 3.93 9.11
CA ARG A 291 -21.09 3.01 9.62
C ARG A 291 -19.99 3.81 10.30
N PRO A 292 -20.22 4.35 11.51
CA PRO A 292 -19.20 5.12 12.21
C PRO A 292 -18.06 4.21 12.68
N TRP A 293 -16.85 4.77 12.71
CA TRP A 293 -15.71 4.10 13.34
C TRP A 293 -15.98 3.90 14.83
N ARG A 294 -15.86 2.66 15.30
CA ARG A 294 -16.07 2.24 16.68
C ARG A 294 -15.02 1.25 17.13
N ASP A 295 -14.70 1.32 18.42
CA ASP A 295 -13.82 0.35 19.06
C ASP A 295 -14.46 -1.05 19.02
N LEU A 296 -13.78 -1.97 18.35
CA LEU A 296 -14.21 -3.36 18.19
C LEU A 296 -13.55 -4.29 19.19
N THR A 297 -12.49 -3.84 19.84
CA THR A 297 -11.68 -4.64 20.77
C THR A 297 -12.51 -5.29 21.88
N PRO A 298 -13.39 -4.57 22.62
CA PRO A 298 -14.18 -5.19 23.68
C PRO A 298 -15.26 -6.16 23.17
N HIS A 299 -15.64 -6.09 21.90
CA HIS A 299 -16.66 -6.94 21.28
C HIS A 299 -16.06 -8.19 20.64
N TRP A 300 -14.85 -8.08 20.09
CA TRP A 300 -14.15 -9.19 19.44
C TRP A 300 -13.40 -10.06 20.46
N LEU A 301 -12.75 -9.46 21.47
CA LEU A 301 -11.92 -10.19 22.45
C LEU A 301 -12.63 -11.34 23.17
N PRO A 302 -13.87 -11.18 23.69
CA PRO A 302 -14.56 -12.28 24.37
C PRO A 302 -14.90 -13.47 23.47
N GLY A 303 -15.02 -13.25 22.16
CA GLY A 303 -15.25 -14.29 21.15
C GLY A 303 -13.96 -14.86 20.53
N SER A 304 -12.81 -14.35 20.94
CA SER A 304 -11.51 -14.81 20.44
C SER A 304 -11.02 -16.06 21.18
N ALA A 305 -10.32 -16.92 20.45
CA ALA A 305 -9.67 -18.12 20.96
C ALA A 305 -8.17 -18.06 20.67
N CYS A 306 -7.37 -18.52 21.62
CA CYS A 306 -5.93 -18.70 21.46
C CYS A 306 -5.64 -20.17 21.14
N SER A 307 -4.79 -20.39 20.15
CA SER A 307 -4.31 -21.71 19.72
C SER A 307 -2.83 -21.64 19.41
N TRP A 308 -2.16 -22.79 19.37
CA TRP A 308 -0.79 -22.86 18.88
C TRP A 308 -0.78 -22.73 17.35
N ILE A 309 0.21 -22.01 16.82
CA ILE A 309 0.46 -22.03 15.38
C ILE A 309 0.86 -23.47 14.99
N PRO A 310 0.24 -24.06 13.94
CA PRO A 310 0.61 -25.39 13.50
C PRO A 310 2.10 -25.48 13.18
N ALA A 311 2.78 -26.56 13.60
CA ALA A 311 4.23 -26.69 13.46
C ALA A 311 4.77 -26.55 12.02
N LYS A 312 3.92 -26.81 11.01
CA LYS A 312 4.25 -26.63 9.59
C LYS A 312 4.26 -25.16 9.14
N GLU A 313 3.51 -24.30 9.83
CA GLU A 313 3.35 -22.88 9.54
C GLU A 313 4.30 -22.01 10.38
N GLY A 314 4.71 -22.50 11.55
CA GLY A 314 5.67 -21.86 12.43
C GLY A 314 5.49 -22.28 13.88
N GLN A 315 6.22 -21.62 14.78
CA GLN A 315 6.03 -21.73 16.23
C GLN A 315 5.52 -20.40 16.78
N GLY A 316 4.59 -20.45 17.73
CA GLY A 316 4.03 -19.28 18.38
C GLY A 316 2.53 -19.42 18.65
N LEU A 317 1.88 -18.30 18.93
CA LEU A 317 0.46 -18.25 19.27
C LEU A 317 -0.36 -17.65 18.13
N ARG A 318 -1.56 -18.18 17.93
CA ARG A 318 -2.58 -17.67 17.01
C ARG A 318 -3.80 -17.25 17.82
N LEU A 319 -4.14 -15.97 17.73
CA LEU A 319 -5.41 -15.42 18.24
C LEU A 319 -6.39 -15.34 17.08
N SER A 320 -7.50 -16.07 17.16
CA SER A 320 -8.51 -16.09 16.10
C SER A 320 -9.90 -15.90 16.68
N GLY A 321 -10.74 -15.11 16.02
CA GLY A 321 -12.10 -14.87 16.48
C GLY A 321 -13.01 -14.27 15.40
N PRO A 322 -14.32 -14.57 15.45
CA PRO A 322 -15.30 -13.99 14.55
C PRO A 322 -15.71 -12.56 14.98
N PHE A 323 -16.14 -11.77 14.00
CA PHE A 323 -16.85 -10.51 14.25
C PHE A 323 -18.35 -10.79 14.41
N ASN A 324 -18.77 -10.97 15.65
CA ASN A 324 -20.17 -11.26 15.95
C ASN A 324 -21.03 -9.99 15.95
N THR A 325 -22.27 -10.14 15.50
CA THR A 325 -23.30 -9.12 15.73
C THR A 325 -23.69 -9.11 17.20
N VAL A 326 -23.86 -7.91 17.76
CA VAL A 326 -24.24 -7.72 19.16
C VAL A 326 -25.68 -7.20 19.17
N PRO A 327 -26.66 -7.96 19.70
CA PRO A 327 -28.05 -7.56 19.72
C PRO A 327 -28.24 -6.15 20.30
N ASN A 328 -29.00 -5.30 19.61
CA ASN A 328 -29.25 -3.90 19.96
C ASN A 328 -28.01 -2.99 20.04
N LEU A 329 -26.84 -3.42 19.56
CA LEU A 329 -25.64 -2.60 19.46
C LEU A 329 -25.07 -2.66 18.04
N LEU A 330 -24.53 -3.81 17.62
CA LEU A 330 -23.91 -4.01 16.30
C LEU A 330 -24.78 -4.93 15.45
N SER A 331 -25.45 -4.40 14.42
CA SER A 331 -26.33 -5.20 13.56
C SER A 331 -25.63 -5.85 12.37
N SER A 332 -24.37 -5.50 12.11
CA SER A 332 -23.56 -6.13 11.05
C SER A 332 -22.09 -6.20 11.44
N PRO A 333 -21.34 -7.17 10.88
CA PRO A 333 -19.88 -7.18 10.93
C PRO A 333 -19.29 -5.94 10.23
N PRO A 334 -18.06 -5.54 10.61
CA PRO A 334 -17.36 -4.42 9.97
C PRO A 334 -16.98 -4.75 8.53
N SER A 335 -16.97 -3.73 7.67
CA SER A 335 -16.46 -3.79 6.30
C SER A 335 -14.96 -3.47 6.24
N THR A 336 -14.50 -2.62 7.16
CA THR A 336 -13.12 -2.15 7.30
C THR A 336 -12.73 -2.21 8.77
N VAL A 337 -11.53 -2.72 9.04
CA VAL A 337 -10.98 -2.78 10.40
C VAL A 337 -9.54 -2.29 10.39
N SER A 338 -9.21 -1.31 11.22
CA SER A 338 -7.84 -0.93 11.53
C SER A 338 -7.46 -1.48 12.90
N LEU A 339 -6.27 -2.04 13.04
CA LEU A 339 -5.78 -2.57 14.31
C LEU A 339 -4.30 -2.26 14.53
N ARG A 340 -3.91 -2.17 15.79
CA ARG A 340 -2.53 -1.97 16.23
C ARG A 340 -2.15 -3.02 17.25
N LEU A 341 -0.97 -3.59 17.05
CA LEU A 341 -0.38 -4.63 17.87
C LEU A 341 0.91 -4.10 18.48
N ARG A 342 0.93 -3.94 19.80
CA ARG A 342 2.17 -3.68 20.55
C ARG A 342 2.64 -4.98 21.15
N TYR A 343 3.47 -5.67 20.38
CA TYR A 343 3.94 -7.01 20.66
C TYR A 343 5.39 -6.99 21.11
N ARG A 344 5.68 -7.67 22.23
CA ARG A 344 7.02 -7.85 22.77
C ARG A 344 7.20 -9.29 23.23
N THR A 345 8.25 -9.93 22.73
CA THR A 345 8.68 -11.25 23.19
C THR A 345 9.53 -11.14 24.47
N PRO A 346 9.57 -12.18 25.30
CA PRO A 346 10.43 -12.22 26.50
C PRO A 346 11.90 -12.03 26.14
N LEU A 347 12.31 -12.54 24.99
CA LEU A 347 13.66 -12.42 24.45
C LEU A 347 14.04 -10.94 24.22
N LEU A 348 13.14 -10.14 23.66
CA LEU A 348 13.35 -8.69 23.49
C LEU A 348 13.44 -7.98 24.86
N ALA A 349 12.59 -8.38 25.82
CA ALA A 349 12.62 -7.81 27.17
C ALA A 349 13.92 -8.14 27.93
N LEU A 350 14.45 -9.36 27.78
CA LEU A 350 15.71 -9.82 28.41
C LEU A 350 16.94 -9.09 27.88
N LEU A 351 16.89 -8.62 26.64
CA LEU A 351 17.97 -7.85 26.01
C LEU A 351 17.97 -6.37 26.41
N GLY A 352 17.14 -5.97 27.38
CA GLY A 352 16.99 -4.59 27.80
C GLY A 352 16.31 -3.69 26.75
N ALA A 353 15.84 -4.28 25.63
CA ALA A 353 15.05 -3.56 24.65
C ALA A 353 13.65 -3.33 25.22
N ARG A 354 13.37 -2.09 25.62
CA ARG A 354 12.02 -1.66 26.01
C ARG A 354 11.07 -1.56 24.81
N ASN A 355 11.59 -1.81 23.61
CA ASN A 355 10.94 -1.51 22.35
C ASN A 355 9.99 -2.65 21.95
N PHE A 356 8.86 -2.28 21.35
CA PHE A 356 7.97 -3.23 20.70
C PHE A 356 8.46 -3.52 19.28
N ILE A 357 8.02 -4.64 18.73
CA ILE A 357 8.21 -4.92 17.31
C ILE A 357 7.45 -3.85 16.52
N GLY A 358 8.15 -3.15 15.61
CA GLY A 358 7.64 -1.97 14.90
C GLY A 358 7.88 -0.62 15.62
N GLY A 359 8.60 -0.60 16.74
CA GLY A 359 8.88 0.62 17.51
C GLY A 359 7.82 0.90 18.59
N GLU A 360 7.88 2.05 19.25
CA GLU A 360 7.04 2.36 20.43
C GLU A 360 5.52 2.23 20.19
N ARG A 361 5.08 2.53 18.96
CA ARG A 361 3.68 2.46 18.54
C ARG A 361 3.24 1.05 18.14
N GLY A 362 4.17 0.09 18.05
CA GLY A 362 3.89 -1.25 17.54
C GLY A 362 3.62 -1.27 16.03
N VAL A 363 3.11 -2.38 15.53
CA VAL A 363 2.75 -2.55 14.10
C VAL A 363 1.25 -2.32 13.94
N ALA A 364 0.85 -1.54 12.93
CA ALA A 364 -0.56 -1.31 12.61
C ALA A 364 -0.94 -1.96 11.28
N PHE A 365 -2.22 -2.30 11.12
CA PHE A 365 -2.77 -2.96 9.95
C PHE A 365 -4.17 -2.41 9.65
N THR A 366 -4.51 -2.28 8.37
CA THR A 366 -5.88 -2.06 7.90
C THR A 366 -6.34 -3.25 7.08
N LEU A 367 -7.56 -3.70 7.34
CA LEU A 367 -8.22 -4.86 6.77
C LEU A 367 -9.44 -4.36 6.01
N LYS A 368 -9.55 -4.73 4.74
CA LYS A 368 -10.73 -4.44 3.93
C LYS A 368 -10.96 -5.53 2.90
N ASP A 369 -12.19 -5.99 2.80
CA ASP A 369 -12.56 -6.97 1.78
C ASP A 369 -12.29 -6.45 0.35
N GLY A 370 -11.84 -7.34 -0.53
CA GLY A 370 -11.42 -7.00 -1.90
C GLY A 370 -10.03 -6.33 -2.00
N VAL A 371 -9.48 -5.79 -0.91
CA VAL A 371 -8.13 -5.19 -0.88
C VAL A 371 -7.14 -6.08 -0.13
N GLY A 372 -7.58 -6.74 0.94
CA GLY A 372 -6.74 -7.61 1.76
C GLY A 372 -6.23 -6.93 3.03
N VAL A 373 -5.04 -7.35 3.47
CA VAL A 373 -4.38 -6.88 4.69
C VAL A 373 -3.28 -5.90 4.30
N ILE A 374 -3.40 -4.66 4.75
CA ILE A 374 -2.43 -3.59 4.50
C ILE A 374 -1.65 -3.34 5.77
N ALA A 375 -0.34 -3.60 5.77
CA ALA A 375 0.54 -3.22 6.88
C ALA A 375 0.83 -1.72 6.86
N LEU A 376 0.68 -1.07 8.02
CA LEU A 376 0.91 0.34 8.25
C LEU A 376 2.17 0.50 9.10
N TYR A 377 3.20 1.07 8.49
CA TYR A 377 4.47 1.32 9.17
C TYR A 377 4.50 2.73 9.74
N ASP A 378 4.23 3.74 8.92
CA ASP A 378 4.22 5.16 9.30
C ASP A 378 3.03 5.92 8.71
N ASP A 379 2.00 5.18 8.29
CA ASP A 379 0.77 5.79 7.78
C ASP A 379 -0.02 6.38 8.97
N PRO A 380 -0.61 7.59 8.82
CA PRO A 380 -1.36 8.21 9.89
C PRO A 380 -2.66 7.43 10.15
N THR A 381 -2.91 7.11 11.42
CA THR A 381 -4.10 6.37 11.87
C THR A 381 -4.89 7.17 12.90
N PRO A 382 -5.48 8.31 12.51
CA PRO A 382 -6.08 9.26 13.44
C PRO A 382 -7.24 8.70 14.24
N GLU A 383 -8.00 7.73 13.71
CA GLU A 383 -9.11 7.12 14.43
C GLU A 383 -8.60 5.99 15.33
N LEU A 384 -7.67 5.16 14.85
CA LEU A 384 -7.02 4.13 15.67
C LEU A 384 -6.24 4.72 16.86
N ASP A 385 -5.64 5.90 16.69
CA ASP A 385 -4.90 6.60 17.74
C ASP A 385 -5.78 7.09 18.90
N ARG A 386 -7.10 7.18 18.69
CA ARG A 386 -8.07 7.58 19.72
C ARG A 386 -8.58 6.40 20.55
N VAL A 387 -8.33 5.17 20.12
CA VAL A 387 -8.85 3.95 20.74
C VAL A 387 -7.94 3.51 21.88
N PRO A 388 -8.49 3.07 23.04
CA PRO A 388 -7.68 2.56 24.13
C PRO A 388 -6.89 1.30 23.75
N SER A 389 -5.76 1.09 24.41
CA SER A 389 -4.99 -0.15 24.30
C SER A 389 -5.46 -1.18 25.33
N TYR A 390 -5.78 -2.38 24.86
CA TYR A 390 -6.21 -3.49 25.70
C TYR A 390 -5.05 -4.47 25.92
N PRO A 391 -4.46 -4.52 27.13
CA PRO A 391 -3.43 -5.48 27.44
C PRO A 391 -4.03 -6.89 27.55
N LEU A 392 -3.49 -7.84 26.77
CA LEU A 392 -3.97 -9.22 26.69
C LEU A 392 -3.19 -10.20 27.57
N ALA A 393 -1.99 -9.79 27.98
CA ALA A 393 -1.14 -10.46 28.96
C ALA A 393 -0.73 -9.45 30.03
N ASN A 394 -1.57 -9.28 31.05
CA ASN A 394 -1.14 -8.63 32.28
C ASN A 394 -1.63 -9.46 33.47
N GLN A 395 -0.70 -9.85 34.35
CA GLN A 395 -0.97 -10.57 35.60
C GLN A 395 -1.97 -9.83 36.50
N GLN A 396 -2.22 -8.54 36.26
CA GLN A 396 -3.11 -7.70 37.06
C GLN A 396 -4.62 -7.82 36.72
N SER A 397 -5.00 -8.35 35.55
CA SER A 397 -6.39 -8.25 35.06
C SER A 397 -7.24 -9.52 35.22
N GLY A 398 -6.70 -10.62 35.74
CA GLY A 398 -7.46 -11.86 36.00
C GLY A 398 -8.02 -12.61 34.77
N VAL A 399 -8.00 -12.00 33.58
CA VAL A 399 -8.42 -12.60 32.30
C VAL A 399 -7.20 -12.75 31.41
N THR A 400 -6.80 -14.00 31.13
CA THR A 400 -5.66 -14.29 30.24
C THR A 400 -6.20 -14.75 28.89
N TYR A 401 -6.24 -13.86 27.90
CA TYR A 401 -6.68 -14.18 26.53
C TYR A 401 -5.64 -15.00 25.75
N LEU A 402 -4.43 -15.12 26.28
CA LEU A 402 -3.27 -15.73 25.64
C LEU A 402 -2.98 -17.15 26.15
N GLN A 403 -3.98 -17.85 26.67
CA GLN A 403 -3.86 -19.27 27.03
C GLN A 403 -4.37 -20.14 25.88
N PRO A 404 -3.49 -20.89 25.19
CA PRO A 404 -3.91 -21.82 24.17
C PRO A 404 -4.74 -22.93 24.83
N LYS A 405 -5.83 -23.31 24.18
CA LYS A 405 -6.59 -24.49 24.60
C LYS A 405 -5.79 -25.72 24.20
N ASP A 406 -5.54 -26.64 25.12
CA ASP A 406 -4.93 -27.93 24.79
C ASP A 406 -5.87 -28.67 23.83
N ASP A 407 -5.43 -28.85 22.58
CA ASP A 407 -6.05 -29.79 21.66
C ASP A 407 -5.81 -31.19 22.25
N THR A 408 -6.87 -31.76 22.83
CA THR A 408 -6.91 -33.14 23.32
C THR A 408 -7.42 -34.08 22.24
#